data_AF-A0A925YG36-F1
#
_entry.id   AF-A0A925YG36-F1
#
_cell.length_a   1.000
_cell.length_b   1.000
_cell.length_c   1.000
_cell.angle_alpha   90.00
_cell.angle_beta   90.00
_cell.angle_gamma   90.00
#
_symmetry.space_group_name_H-M   'P 1'
#
loop_
_entity.id
_entity.type
_entity.pdbx_description
1 polymer ?
#
loop_
_entity_poly.entity_id
_entity_poly.type
_entity_poly.pdbx_seq_one_letter_code
_entity_poly.pdbx_strand_id
1 'polypeptide(L)'
;MSSPEPTPIPKANPRHARIDLSFSAYVNARKGVAAARAREGAAYAYAGDLKVRQTLGKIRPVTLAVEAAVRFWQTVEKGRMLGTAVRVTDKQFPNLHKLAARCAETLQIATPSLYVSPGIGSVNAHTFGTTDDAYIVLNAGLIDQLSDLELLDVIGHECGHIQNDHAVYLTTLYFLNHTGALVLRWGAKPAVLALKAWARRAQITCDRAALLCTRDVDVSIGCLVKLALGSQKLFSAVNVDDYLKQMEEARGPGRLDELSHAHPYLPKRVAALRLFAQTTYFKSLVKGNTDAEPIGGISKEECDARVADLLTVFR
;
A
#
# COMPACT_ATOMS: atom_id res chain seq x y z
N MET A 1 -26.35 -78.03 2.25
CA MET A 1 -25.16 -77.16 2.25
C MET A 1 -25.61 -75.75 1.89
N SER A 2 -25.71 -74.86 2.87
CA SER A 2 -26.05 -73.45 2.65
C SER A 2 -24.76 -72.64 2.65
N SER A 3 -24.52 -71.86 1.60
CA SER A 3 -23.33 -71.02 1.47
C SER A 3 -23.40 -69.82 2.42
N PRO A 4 -22.29 -69.39 3.05
CA PRO A 4 -22.28 -68.26 3.97
C PRO A 4 -22.43 -66.92 3.21
N GLU A 5 -23.22 -66.00 3.79
CA GLU A 5 -23.36 -64.62 3.31
C GLU A 5 -22.04 -63.84 3.38
N PRO A 6 -21.77 -62.92 2.43
CA PRO A 6 -20.56 -62.11 2.44
C PRO A 6 -20.63 -61.02 3.53
N THR A 7 -19.56 -60.95 4.34
CA THR A 7 -19.37 -59.97 5.41
C THR A 7 -19.40 -58.52 4.86
N PRO A 8 -20.05 -57.56 5.54
CA PRO A 8 -20.11 -56.17 5.07
C PRO A 8 -18.73 -55.50 5.11
N ILE A 9 -18.35 -54.83 4.02
CA ILE A 9 -17.15 -53.99 3.94
C ILE A 9 -17.30 -52.82 4.94
N PRO A 10 -16.28 -52.47 5.74
CA PRO A 10 -16.37 -51.37 6.68
C PRO A 10 -16.59 -50.05 5.93
N LYS A 11 -17.61 -49.26 6.32
CA LYS A 11 -17.80 -47.90 5.81
C LYS A 11 -16.58 -47.06 6.16
N ALA A 12 -16.02 -46.38 5.15
CA ALA A 12 -14.85 -45.52 5.29
C ALA A 12 -15.05 -44.47 6.40
N ASN A 13 -14.04 -44.33 7.24
CA ASN A 13 -13.97 -43.44 8.40
C ASN A 13 -14.14 -41.96 7.97
N PRO A 14 -15.10 -41.19 8.51
CA PRO A 14 -15.43 -39.83 8.06
C PRO A 14 -14.39 -38.74 8.40
N ARG A 15 -13.18 -39.10 8.86
CA ARG A 15 -12.15 -38.15 9.31
C ARG A 15 -11.21 -37.61 8.23
N HIS A 16 -11.45 -37.92 6.96
CA HIS A 16 -10.71 -37.33 5.84
C HIS A 16 -11.69 -36.56 4.95
N ALA A 17 -11.95 -35.29 5.28
CA ALA A 17 -12.51 -34.38 4.30
C ALA A 17 -11.56 -34.37 3.09
N ARG A 18 -12.02 -34.89 1.94
CA ARG A 18 -11.24 -34.88 0.70
C ARG A 18 -10.95 -33.42 0.34
N ILE A 19 -9.71 -33.00 0.47
CA ILE A 19 -9.25 -31.70 -0.02
C ILE A 19 -9.39 -31.73 -1.54
N ASP A 20 -10.21 -30.84 -2.09
CA ASP A 20 -10.37 -30.68 -3.55
C ASP A 20 -9.13 -29.97 -4.12
N LEU A 21 -8.27 -30.74 -4.79
CA LEU A 21 -7.04 -30.25 -5.44
C LEU A 21 -7.27 -29.91 -6.92
N SER A 22 -8.51 -29.77 -7.38
CA SER A 22 -8.79 -29.40 -8.77
C SER A 22 -8.32 -27.97 -9.09
N PHE A 23 -7.97 -27.74 -10.35
CA PHE A 23 -7.63 -26.40 -10.84
C PHE A 23 -8.78 -25.41 -10.62
N SER A 24 -10.03 -25.84 -10.79
CA SER A 24 -11.21 -25.02 -10.54
C SER A 24 -11.33 -24.61 -9.06
N ALA A 25 -11.09 -25.54 -8.12
CA ALA A 25 -11.06 -25.22 -6.70
C ALA A 25 -9.96 -24.22 -6.36
N TYR A 26 -8.76 -24.39 -6.93
CA TYR A 26 -7.66 -23.44 -6.78
C TYR A 26 -8.02 -22.03 -7.30
N VAL A 27 -8.60 -21.93 -8.50
CA VAL A 27 -9.02 -20.65 -9.09
C VAL A 27 -10.12 -19.99 -8.24
N ASN A 28 -11.10 -20.75 -7.78
CA ASN A 28 -12.19 -20.23 -6.96
C ASN A 28 -11.70 -19.75 -5.59
N ALA A 29 -10.81 -20.50 -4.95
CA ALA A 29 -10.17 -20.09 -3.70
C ALA A 29 -9.40 -18.76 -3.89
N ARG A 30 -8.63 -18.64 -4.97
CA ARG A 30 -7.91 -17.39 -5.30
C ARG A 30 -8.84 -16.21 -5.56
N LYS A 31 -9.92 -16.42 -6.31
CA LYS A 31 -10.95 -15.39 -6.52
C LYS A 31 -11.59 -14.95 -5.20
N GLY A 32 -11.85 -15.89 -4.29
CA GLY A 32 -12.39 -15.59 -2.96
C GLY A 32 -11.45 -14.71 -2.13
N VAL A 33 -10.17 -15.06 -2.05
CA VAL A 33 -9.16 -14.27 -1.34
C VAL A 33 -9.01 -12.87 -1.95
N ALA A 34 -8.94 -12.77 -3.28
CA ALA A 34 -8.84 -11.47 -3.96
C ALA A 34 -10.08 -10.58 -3.70
N ALA A 35 -11.28 -11.17 -3.72
CA ALA A 35 -12.51 -10.44 -3.44
C ALA A 35 -12.60 -9.97 -1.98
N ALA A 36 -12.18 -10.79 -1.02
CA ALA A 36 -12.09 -10.40 0.39
C ALA A 36 -11.12 -9.23 0.59
N ARG A 37 -9.90 -9.36 0.05
CA ARG A 37 -8.88 -8.31 0.11
C ARG A 37 -9.38 -6.99 -0.49
N ALA A 38 -10.05 -7.05 -1.63
CA ALA A 38 -10.60 -5.87 -2.29
C ALA A 38 -11.71 -5.20 -1.47
N ARG A 39 -12.59 -5.99 -0.85
CA ARG A 39 -13.65 -5.48 0.04
C ARG A 39 -13.07 -4.81 1.28
N GLU A 40 -12.08 -5.44 1.91
CA GLU A 40 -11.45 -4.95 3.14
C GLU A 40 -10.61 -3.69 2.86
N GLY A 41 -9.86 -3.66 1.76
CA GLY A 41 -9.14 -2.46 1.31
C GLY A 41 -10.09 -1.30 0.99
N ALA A 42 -11.22 -1.57 0.32
CA ALA A 42 -12.21 -0.56 -0.02
C ALA A 42 -12.86 0.12 1.21
N ALA A 43 -12.85 -0.52 2.38
CA ALA A 43 -13.45 0.02 3.59
C ALA A 43 -12.81 1.35 4.04
N TYR A 44 -11.49 1.50 3.85
CA TYR A 44 -10.77 2.74 4.18
C TYR A 44 -10.24 3.48 2.96
N ALA A 45 -10.09 2.81 1.82
CA ALA A 45 -9.48 3.40 0.63
C ALA A 45 -10.16 4.70 0.19
N TYR A 46 -9.35 5.63 -0.29
CA TYR A 46 -9.84 6.89 -0.83
C TYR A 46 -10.63 6.61 -2.12
N ALA A 47 -11.89 7.04 -2.20
CA ALA A 47 -12.74 6.72 -3.36
C ALA A 47 -12.15 7.21 -4.69
N GLY A 48 -11.42 8.32 -4.68
CA GLY A 48 -10.74 8.85 -5.86
C GLY A 48 -9.61 7.94 -6.38
N ASP A 49 -8.93 7.21 -5.51
CA ASP A 49 -7.95 6.20 -5.90
C ASP A 49 -8.63 5.03 -6.61
N LEU A 50 -9.63 4.40 -5.97
CA LEU A 50 -10.38 3.27 -6.54
C LEU A 50 -10.93 3.61 -7.93
N LYS A 51 -11.54 4.80 -8.08
CA LYS A 51 -12.12 5.26 -9.33
C LYS A 51 -11.07 5.41 -10.44
N VAL A 52 -9.92 6.03 -10.15
CA VAL A 52 -8.86 6.22 -11.13
C VAL A 52 -8.15 4.91 -11.46
N ARG A 53 -7.92 4.03 -10.48
CA ARG A 53 -7.31 2.71 -10.71
C ARG A 53 -8.14 1.86 -11.66
N GLN A 54 -9.47 1.88 -11.52
CA GLN A 54 -10.38 1.18 -12.43
C GLN A 54 -10.33 1.69 -13.87
N THR A 55 -9.90 2.94 -14.10
CA THR A 55 -9.73 3.49 -15.45
C THR A 55 -8.34 3.23 -16.02
N LEU A 56 -7.30 3.11 -15.18
CA LEU A 56 -5.91 2.84 -15.65
C LEU A 56 -5.82 1.61 -16.55
N GLY A 57 -6.45 0.49 -16.16
CA GLY A 57 -6.47 -0.75 -16.93
C GLY A 57 -7.20 -0.66 -18.28
N LYS A 58 -7.88 0.46 -18.56
CA LYS A 58 -8.57 0.73 -19.83
C LYS A 58 -7.78 1.67 -20.74
N ILE A 59 -6.71 2.32 -20.22
CA ILE A 59 -5.89 3.25 -20.97
C ILE A 59 -4.80 2.45 -21.71
N ARG A 60 -4.91 2.33 -23.04
CA ARG A 60 -4.00 1.51 -23.86
C ARG A 60 -2.51 1.81 -23.65
N PRO A 61 -2.04 3.08 -23.58
CA PRO A 61 -0.66 3.37 -23.22
C PRO A 61 -0.23 2.80 -21.85
N VAL A 62 -1.13 2.81 -20.86
CA VAL A 62 -0.86 2.27 -19.52
C VAL A 62 -0.80 0.75 -19.56
N THR A 63 -1.73 0.07 -20.24
CA THR A 63 -1.73 -1.39 -20.32
C THR A 63 -0.47 -1.92 -21.01
N LEU A 64 -0.05 -1.30 -22.12
CA LEU A 64 1.21 -1.65 -22.80
C LEU A 64 2.44 -1.44 -21.91
N ALA A 65 2.46 -0.34 -21.14
CA ALA A 65 3.54 -0.08 -20.20
C ALA A 65 3.59 -1.11 -19.08
N VAL A 66 2.43 -1.50 -18.52
CA VAL A 66 2.31 -2.53 -17.49
C VAL A 66 2.82 -3.86 -18.01
N GLU A 67 2.40 -4.29 -19.19
CA GLU A 67 2.86 -5.54 -19.79
C GLU A 67 4.39 -5.56 -20.01
N ALA A 68 4.95 -4.45 -20.52
CA ALA A 68 6.39 -4.32 -20.70
C ALA A 68 7.15 -4.34 -19.36
N ALA A 69 6.64 -3.63 -18.35
CA ALA A 69 7.23 -3.59 -17.02
C ALA A 69 7.19 -4.96 -16.33
N VAL A 70 6.07 -5.68 -16.40
CA VAL A 70 5.95 -7.03 -15.81
C VAL A 70 6.96 -7.98 -16.44
N ARG A 71 7.08 -7.99 -17.78
CA ARG A 71 8.08 -8.83 -18.47
C ARG A 71 9.50 -8.50 -18.04
N PHE A 72 9.87 -7.22 -18.00
CA PHE A 72 11.20 -6.79 -17.55
C PHE A 72 11.47 -7.14 -16.08
N TRP A 73 10.48 -6.91 -15.21
CA TRP A 73 10.60 -7.14 -13.77
C TRP A 73 10.85 -8.61 -13.44
N GLN A 74 10.10 -9.50 -14.10
CA GLN A 74 10.23 -10.95 -13.93
C GLN A 74 11.57 -11.49 -14.47
N THR A 75 12.16 -10.85 -15.47
CA THR A 75 13.35 -11.37 -16.16
C THR A 75 14.67 -10.81 -15.64
N VAL A 76 14.69 -9.55 -15.18
CA VAL A 76 15.94 -8.83 -14.89
C VAL A 76 15.95 -8.24 -13.48
N GLU A 77 15.00 -7.36 -13.18
CA GLU A 77 15.13 -6.45 -12.05
C GLU A 77 14.92 -7.12 -10.70
N LYS A 78 13.99 -8.08 -10.59
CA LYS A 78 13.78 -8.84 -9.35
C LYS A 78 15.07 -9.55 -8.91
N GLY A 79 15.76 -10.22 -9.84
CA GLY A 79 17.03 -10.89 -9.55
C GLY A 79 18.12 -9.91 -9.10
N ARG A 80 18.25 -8.77 -9.78
CA ARG A 80 19.21 -7.72 -9.44
C ARG A 80 18.96 -7.12 -8.05
N MET A 81 17.72 -6.77 -7.74
CA MET A 81 17.36 -6.19 -6.45
C MET A 81 17.54 -7.19 -5.30
N LEU A 82 17.12 -8.44 -5.50
CA LEU A 82 17.28 -9.49 -4.50
C LEU A 82 18.74 -9.91 -4.29
N GLY A 83 19.62 -9.73 -5.28
CA GLY A 83 21.04 -10.07 -5.16
C GLY A 83 21.82 -9.22 -4.14
N THR A 84 21.31 -8.05 -3.75
CA THR A 84 21.96 -7.15 -2.78
C THR A 84 21.11 -6.90 -1.53
N ALA A 85 19.86 -7.35 -1.52
CA ALA A 85 18.95 -7.15 -0.41
C ALA A 85 18.94 -8.38 0.51
N VAL A 86 18.80 -8.14 1.81
CA VAL A 86 18.68 -9.21 2.81
C VAL A 86 17.20 -9.45 3.10
N ARG A 87 16.74 -10.69 2.98
CA ARG A 87 15.35 -11.05 3.27
C ARG A 87 15.08 -10.97 4.77
N VAL A 88 13.95 -10.37 5.13
CA VAL A 88 13.43 -10.37 6.50
C VAL A 88 12.73 -11.70 6.77
N THR A 89 13.08 -12.33 7.88
CA THR A 89 12.49 -13.59 8.38
C THR A 89 12.35 -13.52 9.91
N ASP A 90 11.75 -14.54 10.51
CA ASP A 90 11.75 -14.71 11.97
C ASP A 90 13.16 -14.78 12.58
N LYS A 91 14.16 -15.20 11.80
CA LYS A 91 15.58 -15.29 12.21
C LYS A 91 16.42 -14.10 11.76
N GLN A 92 16.04 -13.42 10.69
CA GLN A 92 16.75 -12.28 10.12
C GLN A 92 15.90 -11.02 10.25
N PHE A 93 16.32 -10.08 11.08
CA PHE A 93 15.53 -8.89 11.45
C PHE A 93 14.18 -9.26 12.09
N PRO A 94 14.18 -10.01 13.22
CA PRO A 94 12.97 -10.51 13.86
C PRO A 94 11.98 -9.40 14.23
N ASN A 95 12.47 -8.19 14.54
CA ASN A 95 11.60 -7.07 14.85
C ASN A 95 10.78 -6.62 13.63
N LEU A 96 11.45 -6.40 12.48
CA LEU A 96 10.77 -6.03 11.23
C LEU A 96 9.77 -7.11 10.79
N HIS A 97 10.10 -8.39 10.98
CA HIS A 97 9.18 -9.49 10.70
C HIS A 97 7.90 -9.40 11.56
N LYS A 98 8.03 -9.08 12.85
CA LYS A 98 6.88 -8.88 13.75
C LYS A 98 6.02 -7.68 13.35
N LEU A 99 6.66 -6.56 12.99
CA LEU A 99 5.93 -5.37 12.52
C LEU A 99 5.15 -5.67 11.23
N ALA A 100 5.78 -6.35 10.26
CA ALA A 100 5.11 -6.77 9.04
C ALA A 100 3.94 -7.73 9.29
N ALA A 101 4.10 -8.69 10.21
CA ALA A 101 3.02 -9.59 10.60
C ALA A 101 1.85 -8.83 11.22
N ARG A 102 2.11 -7.86 12.10
CA ARG A 102 1.08 -7.01 12.72
C ARG A 102 0.32 -6.16 11.70
N CYS A 103 1.01 -5.56 10.73
CA CYS A 103 0.38 -4.82 9.64
C CYS A 103 -0.49 -5.74 8.78
N ALA A 104 0.02 -6.93 8.44
CA ALA A 104 -0.69 -7.91 7.63
C ALA A 104 -1.96 -8.42 8.33
N GLU A 105 -1.90 -8.67 9.63
CA GLU A 105 -3.06 -9.01 10.46
C GLU A 105 -4.09 -7.88 10.48
N THR A 106 -3.64 -6.64 10.73
CA THR A 106 -4.52 -5.46 10.78
C THR A 106 -5.24 -5.22 9.46
N LEU A 107 -4.54 -5.40 8.34
CA LEU A 107 -5.06 -5.19 6.99
C LEU A 107 -5.60 -6.48 6.36
N GLN A 108 -5.67 -7.58 7.10
CA GLN A 108 -6.23 -8.86 6.63
C GLN A 108 -5.62 -9.35 5.30
N ILE A 109 -4.31 -9.16 5.15
CA ILE A 109 -3.54 -9.67 4.00
C ILE A 109 -2.57 -10.77 4.43
N ALA A 110 -2.11 -11.58 3.48
CA ALA A 110 -0.97 -12.45 3.71
C ALA A 110 0.26 -11.59 4.05
N THR A 111 1.07 -12.04 5.02
CA THR A 111 2.30 -11.31 5.39
C THR A 111 3.20 -11.18 4.16
N PRO A 112 3.48 -9.94 3.70
CA PRO A 112 4.23 -9.74 2.48
C PRO A 112 5.70 -10.09 2.69
N SER A 113 6.39 -10.46 1.60
CA SER A 113 7.84 -10.60 1.66
C SER A 113 8.47 -9.21 1.85
N LEU A 114 9.37 -9.10 2.83
CA LEU A 114 10.06 -7.87 3.16
C LEU A 114 11.57 -8.08 2.97
N TYR A 115 12.24 -7.07 2.43
CA TYR A 115 13.68 -7.07 2.18
C TYR A 115 14.31 -5.77 2.69
N VAL A 116 15.55 -5.84 3.16
CA VAL A 116 16.35 -4.66 3.54
C VAL A 116 17.45 -4.48 2.51
N SER A 117 17.55 -3.29 1.92
CA SER A 117 18.55 -2.98 0.89
C SER A 117 19.34 -1.71 1.25
N PRO A 118 20.65 -1.65 0.97
CA PRO A 118 21.46 -0.47 1.25
C PRO A 118 21.21 0.72 0.30
N GLY A 119 20.56 0.51 -0.86
CA GLY A 119 20.53 1.56 -1.89
C GLY A 119 19.50 1.36 -3.00
N ILE A 120 18.22 1.55 -2.67
CA ILE A 120 17.16 1.78 -3.67
C ILE A 120 16.80 3.26 -3.61
N GLY A 121 17.61 4.10 -4.27
CA GLY A 121 17.40 5.56 -4.27
C GLY A 121 17.64 6.25 -2.92
N SER A 122 17.06 7.45 -2.75
CA SER A 122 17.06 8.19 -1.48
C SER A 122 16.36 7.40 -0.37
N VAL A 123 16.61 7.72 0.90
CA VAL A 123 16.01 7.10 2.10
C VAL A 123 14.50 6.90 1.90
N ASN A 124 14.07 5.65 1.66
CA ASN A 124 12.68 5.35 1.32
C ASN A 124 12.31 3.87 1.55
N ALA A 125 11.02 3.58 1.44
CA ALA A 125 10.47 2.23 1.30
C ALA A 125 9.71 2.13 -0.03
N HIS A 126 9.65 0.92 -0.59
CA HIS A 126 8.96 0.69 -1.86
C HIS A 126 8.29 -0.68 -1.93
N THR A 127 7.05 -0.69 -2.37
CA THR A 127 6.34 -1.90 -2.82
C THR A 127 6.56 -2.13 -4.31
N PHE A 128 7.03 -3.33 -4.64
CA PHE A 128 7.23 -3.78 -6.00
C PHE A 128 6.54 -5.11 -6.29
N GLY A 129 6.43 -5.44 -7.58
CA GLY A 129 5.96 -6.74 -8.05
C GLY A 129 4.62 -6.65 -8.77
N THR A 130 3.91 -7.77 -8.79
CA THR A 130 2.61 -7.92 -9.45
C THR A 130 1.50 -8.08 -8.40
N THR A 131 0.24 -8.16 -8.84
CA THR A 131 -0.88 -8.48 -7.95
C THR A 131 -0.68 -9.79 -7.16
N ASP A 132 -0.01 -10.77 -7.78
CA ASP A 132 0.16 -12.12 -7.20
C ASP A 132 1.51 -12.32 -6.48
N ASP A 133 2.49 -11.46 -6.74
CA ASP A 133 3.87 -11.57 -6.25
C ASP A 133 4.41 -10.17 -5.94
N ALA A 134 3.86 -9.58 -4.88
CA ALA A 134 4.27 -8.28 -4.35
C ALA A 134 5.21 -8.45 -3.15
N TYR A 135 6.15 -7.54 -3.01
CA TYR A 135 7.09 -7.49 -1.90
C TYR A 135 7.47 -6.05 -1.57
N ILE A 136 7.89 -5.85 -0.33
CA ILE A 136 8.28 -4.55 0.21
C ILE A 136 9.80 -4.54 0.35
N VAL A 137 10.43 -3.44 -0.02
CA VAL A 137 11.85 -3.22 0.24
C VAL A 137 12.06 -1.96 1.06
N LEU A 138 12.78 -2.09 2.17
CA LEU A 138 13.15 -1.01 3.08
C LEU A 138 14.60 -0.62 2.85
N ASN A 139 14.87 0.68 2.77
CA ASN A 139 16.24 1.19 2.78
C ASN A 139 16.83 1.05 4.20
N ALA A 140 18.09 0.60 4.31
CA ALA A 140 18.75 0.46 5.61
C ALA A 140 18.83 1.79 6.39
N GLY A 141 19.16 2.90 5.71
CA GLY A 141 19.26 4.22 6.35
C GLY A 141 17.90 4.79 6.79
N LEU A 142 16.78 4.28 6.26
CA LEU A 142 15.44 4.59 6.77
C LEU A 142 15.25 3.98 8.15
N ILE A 143 15.69 2.73 8.33
CA ILE A 143 15.53 1.98 9.58
C ILE A 143 16.29 2.67 10.71
N ASP A 144 17.47 3.23 10.44
CA ASP A 144 18.27 3.94 11.44
C ASP A 144 17.61 5.24 11.95
N GLN A 145 16.69 5.83 11.18
CA GLN A 145 16.09 7.14 11.49
C GLN A 145 14.72 7.03 12.19
N LEU A 146 14.07 5.88 12.10
CA LEU A 146 12.69 5.68 12.52
C LEU A 146 12.62 4.82 13.79
N SER A 147 11.70 5.17 14.68
CA SER A 147 11.29 4.32 15.79
C SER A 147 10.47 3.11 15.29
N ASP A 148 10.28 2.10 16.14
CA ASP A 148 9.47 0.92 15.80
C ASP A 148 8.02 1.27 15.43
N LEU A 149 7.43 2.31 16.05
CA LEU A 149 6.08 2.78 15.71
C LEU A 149 6.04 3.48 14.35
N GLU A 150 7.09 4.23 13.99
CA GLU A 150 7.21 4.84 12.67
C GLU A 150 7.55 3.81 11.59
N LEU A 151 8.31 2.76 11.92
CA LEU A 151 8.52 1.62 11.03
C LEU A 151 7.22 0.84 10.81
N LEU A 152 6.39 0.68 11.85
CA LEU A 152 5.04 0.12 11.72
C LEU A 152 4.18 0.97 10.78
N ASP A 153 4.29 2.29 10.85
CA ASP A 153 3.60 3.23 9.95
C ASP A 153 4.03 3.01 8.49
N VAL A 154 5.34 3.02 8.22
CA VAL A 154 5.89 2.80 6.87
C VAL A 154 5.50 1.43 6.33
N ILE A 155 5.66 0.36 7.11
CA ILE A 155 5.30 -0.99 6.66
C ILE A 155 3.78 -1.08 6.44
N GLY A 156 2.97 -0.44 7.29
CA GLY A 156 1.52 -0.34 7.13
C GLY A 156 1.12 0.38 5.84
N HIS A 157 1.81 1.46 5.50
CA HIS A 157 1.65 2.18 4.23
C HIS A 157 1.90 1.26 3.03
N GLU A 158 3.04 0.57 3.02
CA GLU A 158 3.42 -0.35 1.94
C GLU A 158 2.48 -1.57 1.86
N CYS A 159 2.01 -2.11 2.99
CA CYS A 159 0.95 -3.12 3.02
C CYS A 159 -0.37 -2.60 2.41
N GLY A 160 -0.70 -1.31 2.60
CA GLY A 160 -1.83 -0.66 1.95
C GLY A 160 -1.73 -0.68 0.43
N HIS A 161 -0.52 -0.52 -0.13
CA HIS A 161 -0.28 -0.69 -1.57
C HIS A 161 -0.55 -2.13 -2.03
N ILE A 162 -0.17 -3.12 -1.24
CA ILE A 162 -0.42 -4.54 -1.57
C ILE A 162 -1.91 -4.86 -1.50
N GLN A 163 -2.59 -4.44 -0.43
CA GLN A 163 -4.02 -4.72 -0.24
C GLN A 163 -4.87 -4.17 -1.39
N ASN A 164 -4.52 -2.99 -1.92
CA ASN A 164 -5.31 -2.27 -2.92
C ASN A 164 -4.85 -2.46 -4.38
N ASP A 165 -3.99 -3.46 -4.67
CA ASP A 165 -3.49 -3.73 -6.04
C ASP A 165 -2.65 -2.60 -6.65
N HIS A 166 -1.85 -1.91 -5.83
CA HIS A 166 -1.03 -0.79 -6.29
C HIS A 166 0.33 -1.24 -6.85
N ALA A 167 0.84 -2.40 -6.41
CA ALA A 167 2.20 -2.88 -6.70
C ALA A 167 2.55 -2.89 -8.20
N VAL A 168 1.67 -3.39 -9.06
CA VAL A 168 1.93 -3.52 -10.50
C VAL A 168 2.08 -2.15 -11.18
N TYR A 169 1.27 -1.17 -10.80
CA TYR A 169 1.30 0.18 -11.36
C TYR A 169 2.50 0.98 -10.82
N LEU A 170 2.86 0.81 -9.55
CA LEU A 170 4.07 1.39 -8.97
C LEU A 170 5.33 0.84 -9.63
N THR A 171 5.39 -0.48 -9.81
CA THR A 171 6.49 -1.16 -10.53
C THR A 171 6.60 -0.64 -11.96
N THR A 172 5.46 -0.44 -12.63
CA THR A 172 5.41 0.15 -13.98
C THR A 172 5.94 1.58 -13.98
N LEU A 173 5.53 2.41 -13.03
CA LEU A 173 6.00 3.79 -12.91
C LEU A 173 7.51 3.84 -12.64
N TYR A 174 8.02 2.97 -11.76
CA TYR A 174 9.46 2.83 -11.50
C TYR A 174 10.21 2.44 -12.77
N PHE A 175 9.73 1.43 -13.50
CA PHE A 175 10.31 0.96 -14.74
C PHE A 175 10.40 2.07 -15.80
N LEU A 176 9.32 2.85 -15.97
CA LEU A 176 9.27 3.95 -16.93
C LEU A 176 10.24 5.09 -16.57
N ASN A 177 10.48 5.33 -15.28
CA ASN A 177 11.36 6.42 -14.82
C ASN A 177 12.85 6.04 -14.84
N HIS A 178 13.21 4.79 -14.56
CA HIS A 178 14.62 4.39 -14.33
C HIS A 178 15.22 3.54 -15.46
N THR A 179 14.42 2.75 -16.14
CA THR A 179 14.88 1.74 -17.12
C THR A 179 14.42 2.02 -18.55
N GLY A 180 13.56 3.02 -18.75
CA GLY A 180 13.05 3.37 -20.07
C GLY A 180 14.16 3.82 -21.02
N ALA A 181 14.60 2.90 -21.89
CA ALA A 181 15.41 3.20 -23.06
C ALA A 181 14.85 4.44 -23.79
N LEU A 182 15.76 5.31 -24.25
CA LEU A 182 15.49 6.63 -24.85
C LEU A 182 14.31 6.63 -25.87
N VAL A 183 14.10 5.50 -26.54
CA VAL A 183 13.10 5.27 -27.60
C VAL A 183 11.64 5.18 -27.09
N LEU A 184 11.41 4.79 -25.83
CA LEU A 184 10.06 4.72 -25.23
C LEU A 184 9.61 6.03 -24.55
N ARG A 185 10.53 6.96 -24.28
CA ARG A 185 10.28 8.13 -23.42
C ARG A 185 9.26 9.12 -23.98
N TRP A 186 9.08 9.21 -25.29
CA TRP A 186 8.11 10.13 -25.90
C TRP A 186 6.69 9.53 -25.95
N GLY A 187 6.56 8.25 -26.29
CA GLY A 187 5.27 7.54 -26.30
C GLY A 187 4.72 7.21 -24.91
N ALA A 188 5.58 7.13 -23.89
CA ALA A 188 5.19 6.79 -22.53
C ALA A 188 4.71 7.98 -21.68
N LYS A 189 4.90 9.24 -22.12
CA LYS A 189 4.52 10.42 -21.31
C LYS A 189 3.05 10.41 -20.85
N PRO A 190 2.06 10.07 -21.71
CA PRO A 190 0.66 9.98 -21.26
C PRO A 190 0.46 8.92 -20.17
N ALA A 191 1.13 7.76 -20.30
CA ALA A 191 1.08 6.70 -19.29
C ALA A 191 1.73 7.14 -17.98
N VAL A 192 2.90 7.79 -18.03
CA VAL A 192 3.59 8.32 -16.84
C VAL A 192 2.73 9.36 -16.13
N LEU A 193 2.11 10.30 -16.87
CA LEU A 193 1.25 11.32 -16.27
C LEU A 193 0.00 10.72 -15.62
N ALA A 194 -0.64 9.75 -16.29
CA ALA A 194 -1.79 9.03 -15.75
C ALA A 194 -1.42 8.24 -14.48
N LEU A 195 -0.29 7.52 -14.51
CA LEU A 195 0.23 6.78 -13.37
C LEU A 195 0.61 7.70 -12.20
N LYS A 196 1.23 8.86 -12.44
CA LYS A 196 1.54 9.83 -11.38
C LYS A 196 0.27 10.45 -10.78
N ALA A 197 -0.71 10.79 -11.61
CA ALA A 197 -1.99 11.31 -11.14
C ALA A 197 -2.75 10.31 -10.26
N TRP A 198 -2.72 9.04 -10.65
CA TRP A 198 -3.23 7.94 -9.82
C TRP A 198 -2.40 7.74 -8.55
N ALA A 199 -1.06 7.69 -8.65
CA ALA A 199 -0.17 7.44 -7.53
C ALA A 199 -0.40 8.45 -6.40
N ARG A 200 -0.60 9.73 -6.71
CA ARG A 200 -0.94 10.75 -5.71
C ARG A 200 -2.20 10.42 -4.90
N ARG A 201 -3.19 9.74 -5.49
CA ARG A 201 -4.42 9.29 -4.83
C ARG A 201 -4.20 8.01 -4.04
N ALA A 202 -3.46 7.07 -4.62
CA ALA A 202 -3.06 5.83 -3.97
C ALA A 202 -2.29 6.10 -2.65
N GLN A 203 -1.49 7.16 -2.61
CA GLN A 203 -0.79 7.60 -1.39
C GLN A 203 -1.76 7.95 -0.26
N ILE A 204 -2.90 8.59 -0.53
CA ILE A 204 -3.89 8.87 0.51
C ILE A 204 -4.52 7.58 1.04
N THR A 205 -4.82 6.61 0.16
CA THR A 205 -5.26 5.28 0.59
C THR A 205 -4.24 4.62 1.52
N CYS A 206 -2.95 4.71 1.19
CA CYS A 206 -1.90 4.04 1.95
C CYS A 206 -1.56 4.77 3.26
N ASP A 207 -1.71 6.10 3.32
CA ASP A 207 -1.63 6.86 4.57
C ASP A 207 -2.73 6.44 5.56
N ARG A 208 -3.94 6.15 5.05
CA ARG A 208 -5.01 5.59 5.87
C ARG A 208 -4.67 4.20 6.36
N ALA A 209 -4.12 3.33 5.51
CA ALA A 209 -3.68 1.99 5.89
C ALA A 209 -2.61 2.02 6.99
N ALA A 210 -1.65 2.93 6.88
CA ALA A 210 -0.63 3.18 7.89
C ALA A 210 -1.25 3.57 9.24
N LEU A 211 -2.19 4.53 9.22
CA LEU A 211 -2.90 4.97 10.41
C LEU A 211 -3.74 3.86 11.06
N LEU A 212 -4.31 2.95 10.28
CA LEU A 212 -5.00 1.77 10.84
C LEU A 212 -4.05 0.85 11.61
N CYS A 213 -2.80 0.73 11.14
CA CYS A 213 -1.78 -0.10 11.78
C CYS A 213 -1.22 0.54 13.06
N THR A 214 -0.95 1.85 13.03
CA THR A 214 -0.42 2.60 14.19
C THR A 214 -1.49 2.90 15.22
N ARG A 215 -2.72 3.22 14.77
CA ARG A 215 -3.83 3.75 15.56
C ARG A 215 -3.50 5.05 16.29
N ASP A 216 -2.47 5.75 15.83
CA ASP A 216 -1.95 6.96 16.43
C ASP A 216 -1.65 7.97 15.33
N VAL A 217 -2.43 9.04 15.31
CA VAL A 217 -2.34 10.08 14.27
C VAL A 217 -1.06 10.89 14.40
N ASP A 218 -0.53 11.07 15.61
CA ASP A 218 0.68 11.87 15.84
C ASP A 218 1.92 11.09 15.40
N VAL A 219 1.94 9.77 15.63
CA VAL A 219 2.97 8.87 15.07
C VAL A 219 2.98 8.93 13.54
N SER A 220 1.82 8.77 12.89
CA SER A 220 1.75 8.77 11.43
C SER A 220 2.12 10.13 10.81
N ILE A 221 1.67 11.24 11.41
CA ILE A 221 2.05 12.59 10.98
C ILE A 221 3.55 12.82 11.20
N GLY A 222 4.08 12.45 12.37
CA GLY A 222 5.50 12.56 12.68
C GLY A 222 6.38 11.79 11.71
N CYS A 223 5.99 10.55 11.38
CA CYS A 223 6.63 9.72 10.37
C CYS A 223 6.66 10.44 9.01
N LEU A 224 5.50 10.89 8.50
CA LEU A 224 5.41 11.59 7.21
C LEU A 224 6.31 12.84 7.15
N VAL A 225 6.34 13.63 8.23
CA VAL A 225 7.19 14.83 8.32
C VAL A 225 8.67 14.46 8.35
N LYS A 226 9.05 13.45 9.13
CA LYS A 226 10.44 12.98 9.22
C LYS A 226 10.94 12.43 7.88
N LEU A 227 10.11 11.68 7.15
CA LEU A 227 10.42 11.18 5.81
C LEU A 227 10.62 12.30 4.79
N ALA A 228 9.74 13.31 4.79
CA ALA A 228 9.87 14.43 3.87
C ALA A 228 11.10 15.31 4.16
N LEU A 229 11.44 15.46 5.45
CA LEU A 229 12.61 16.20 5.88
C LEU A 229 13.92 15.42 5.61
N GLY A 230 13.86 14.10 5.65
CA GLY A 230 15.03 13.22 5.49
C GLY A 230 16.07 13.38 6.60
N SER A 231 15.68 13.90 7.76
CA SER A 231 16.60 14.20 8.87
C SER A 231 15.96 13.96 10.23
N GLN A 232 16.39 12.88 10.88
CA GLN A 232 16.03 12.59 12.27
C GLN A 232 16.48 13.72 13.22
N LYS A 233 17.65 14.31 12.96
CA LYS A 233 18.22 15.38 13.80
C LYS A 233 17.36 16.63 13.79
N LEU A 234 16.92 17.06 12.60
CA LEU A 234 16.15 18.29 12.43
C LEU A 234 14.67 18.12 12.79
N PHE A 235 14.14 16.88 12.77
CA PHE A 235 12.73 16.61 13.05
C PHE A 235 12.25 17.21 14.38
N SER A 236 13.06 17.11 15.44
CA SER A 236 12.72 17.68 16.76
C SER A 236 12.52 19.20 16.77
N ALA A 237 13.04 19.91 15.76
CA ALA A 237 12.91 21.36 15.63
C ALA A 237 11.78 21.78 14.67
N VAL A 238 11.06 20.83 14.07
CA VAL A 238 9.97 21.14 13.14
C VAL A 238 8.67 21.32 13.91
N ASN A 239 8.07 22.51 13.82
CA ASN A 239 6.68 22.72 14.20
C ASN A 239 5.78 22.27 13.04
N VAL A 240 5.05 21.17 13.24
CA VAL A 240 4.18 20.61 12.21
C VAL A 240 3.09 21.59 11.79
N ASP A 241 2.44 22.26 12.74
CA ASP A 241 1.33 23.17 12.42
C ASP A 241 1.78 24.39 11.63
N ASP A 242 2.96 24.94 11.94
CA ASP A 242 3.52 26.05 11.16
C ASP A 242 3.96 25.59 9.77
N TYR A 243 4.50 24.38 9.64
CA TYR A 243 4.79 23.77 8.35
C TYR A 243 3.52 23.56 7.50
N LEU A 244 2.38 23.20 8.12
CA LEU A 244 1.10 23.11 7.42
C LEU A 244 0.61 24.49 6.95
N LYS A 245 0.73 25.55 7.78
CA LYS A 245 0.33 26.91 7.41
C LYS A 245 1.10 27.45 6.20
N GLN A 246 2.38 27.10 6.08
CA GLN A 246 3.21 27.48 4.93
C GLN A 246 2.61 27.03 3.59
N MET A 247 1.78 25.99 3.55
CA MET A 247 1.06 25.62 2.32
C MET A 247 0.08 26.67 1.83
N GLU A 248 -0.59 27.36 2.75
CA GLU A 248 -1.57 28.36 2.37
C GLU A 248 -0.91 29.56 1.70
N GLU A 249 0.39 29.77 1.93
CA GLU A 249 1.24 30.77 1.30
C GLU A 249 1.77 30.32 -0.08
N ALA A 250 1.93 29.01 -0.29
CA ALA A 250 2.39 28.41 -1.56
C ALA A 250 1.31 28.41 -2.68
N ARG A 251 0.55 29.51 -2.81
CA ARG A 251 -0.44 29.72 -3.88
C ARG A 251 0.24 30.15 -5.19
N GLY A 252 -0.36 29.79 -6.33
CA GLY A 252 0.07 30.23 -7.66
C GLY A 252 0.58 29.10 -8.58
N PRO A 253 1.11 29.46 -9.77
CA PRO A 253 1.47 28.51 -10.82
C PRO A 253 2.50 27.44 -10.43
N GLY A 254 3.33 27.70 -9.40
CA GLY A 254 4.28 26.73 -8.86
C GLY A 254 3.64 25.44 -8.34
N ARG A 255 2.33 25.46 -8.01
CA ARG A 255 1.58 24.25 -7.64
C ARG A 255 1.48 23.24 -8.78
N LEU A 256 1.60 23.66 -10.04
CA LEU A 256 1.57 22.77 -11.19
C LEU A 256 2.76 21.79 -11.21
N ASP A 257 3.85 22.10 -10.50
CA ASP A 257 4.97 21.17 -10.36
C ASP A 257 4.57 19.87 -9.63
N GLU A 258 3.52 19.90 -8.80
CA GLU A 258 2.98 18.69 -8.16
C GLU A 258 2.50 17.65 -9.20
N LEU A 259 2.14 18.07 -10.42
CA LEU A 259 1.76 17.16 -11.50
C LEU A 259 2.92 16.24 -11.91
N SER A 260 4.16 16.69 -11.72
CA SER A 260 5.38 15.94 -12.02
C SER A 260 5.74 14.93 -10.92
N HIS A 261 5.09 14.99 -9.75
CA HIS A 261 5.37 14.15 -8.58
C HIS A 261 4.39 12.97 -8.45
N ALA A 262 4.89 11.82 -7.96
CA ALA A 262 4.09 10.63 -7.67
C ALA A 262 3.42 10.67 -6.28
N HIS A 263 3.88 11.58 -5.41
CA HIS A 263 3.34 11.82 -4.08
C HIS A 263 2.71 13.22 -4.04
N PRO A 264 1.56 13.41 -3.37
CA PRO A 264 1.08 14.75 -3.08
C PRO A 264 2.08 15.47 -2.20
N TYR A 265 2.06 16.80 -2.21
CA TYR A 265 2.85 17.55 -1.23
C TYR A 265 2.47 17.14 0.19
N LEU A 266 3.50 16.98 1.04
CA LEU A 266 3.38 16.49 2.40
C LEU A 266 2.20 17.12 3.15
N PRO A 267 1.98 18.44 3.13
CA PRO A 267 0.99 19.00 4.04
C PRO A 267 -0.45 18.76 3.54
N LYS A 268 -0.65 18.40 2.25
CA LYS A 268 -1.92 17.81 1.77
C LYS A 268 -2.16 16.42 2.33
N ARG A 269 -1.11 15.58 2.41
CA ARG A 269 -1.18 14.24 3.01
C ARG A 269 -1.53 14.34 4.50
N VAL A 270 -0.86 15.22 5.23
CA VAL A 270 -1.16 15.47 6.65
C VAL A 270 -2.60 15.96 6.84
N ALA A 271 -3.06 16.93 6.05
CA ALA A 271 -4.45 17.40 6.12
C ALA A 271 -5.46 16.29 5.80
N ALA A 272 -5.20 15.47 4.77
CA ALA A 272 -6.03 14.33 4.42
C ALA A 272 -6.06 13.26 5.52
N LEU A 273 -4.92 13.02 6.18
CA LEU A 273 -4.81 12.07 7.27
C LEU A 273 -5.55 12.56 8.53
N ARG A 274 -5.42 13.84 8.88
CA ARG A 274 -6.20 14.48 9.95
C ARG A 274 -7.70 14.39 9.70
N LEU A 275 -8.16 14.57 8.45
CA LEU A 275 -9.57 14.38 8.08
C LEU A 275 -10.01 12.92 8.27
N PHE A 276 -9.19 11.96 7.84
CA PHE A 276 -9.53 10.55 8.00
C PHE A 276 -9.60 10.12 9.47
N ALA A 277 -8.71 10.64 10.33
CA ALA A 277 -8.74 10.42 11.77
C ALA A 277 -10.03 10.93 12.44
N GLN A 278 -10.73 11.89 11.82
CA GLN A 278 -12.02 12.40 12.32
C GLN A 278 -13.22 11.55 11.90
N THR A 279 -13.03 10.56 11.02
CA THR A 279 -14.13 9.73 10.53
C THR A 279 -14.69 8.84 11.64
N THR A 280 -15.99 8.57 11.57
CA THR A 280 -16.63 7.58 12.45
C THR A 280 -15.98 6.19 12.32
N TYR A 281 -15.56 5.82 11.10
CA TYR A 281 -14.84 4.59 10.80
C TYR A 281 -13.53 4.45 11.58
N PHE A 282 -12.65 5.46 11.56
CA PHE A 282 -11.39 5.36 12.29
C PHE A 282 -11.61 5.39 13.81
N LYS A 283 -12.49 6.27 14.29
CA LYS A 283 -12.76 6.40 15.72
C LYS A 283 -13.36 5.13 16.34
N SER A 284 -14.18 4.38 15.60
CA SER A 284 -14.72 3.10 16.06
C SER A 284 -13.63 2.03 16.22
N LEU A 285 -12.64 2.04 15.33
CA LEU A 285 -11.48 1.12 15.43
C LEU A 285 -10.58 1.44 16.63
N VAL A 286 -10.43 2.71 16.99
CA VAL A 286 -9.60 3.13 18.14
C VAL A 286 -10.31 2.91 19.47
N LYS A 287 -11.59 3.29 19.59
CA LYS A 287 -12.37 3.11 20.83
C LYS A 287 -12.67 1.63 21.13
N GLY A 288 -12.67 0.78 20.11
CA GLY A 288 -13.18 -0.58 20.23
C GLY A 288 -14.70 -0.62 20.23
N ASN A 289 -15.27 -1.82 20.10
CA ASN A 289 -16.71 -2.04 20.01
C ASN A 289 -17.33 -1.97 21.42
N THR A 290 -17.40 -0.76 21.99
CA THR A 290 -18.08 -0.50 23.27
C THR A 290 -19.48 0.05 23.01
N ASP A 291 -20.51 -0.50 23.66
CA ASP A 291 -21.92 -0.10 23.55
C ASP A 291 -22.23 1.32 24.11
N ALA A 292 -21.24 2.20 24.17
CA ALA A 292 -21.33 3.53 24.78
C ALA A 292 -21.23 4.65 23.74
N GLU A 293 -22.34 5.40 23.64
CA GLU A 293 -22.57 6.62 22.86
C GLU A 293 -22.27 6.61 21.34
N PRO A 294 -23.02 7.36 20.52
CA PRO A 294 -22.70 7.53 19.12
C PRO A 294 -21.28 8.07 18.97
N ILE A 295 -20.42 7.34 18.25
CA ILE A 295 -19.08 7.81 17.92
C ILE A 295 -19.22 8.99 16.95
N GLY A 296 -19.19 10.21 17.47
CA GLY A 296 -19.26 11.42 16.67
C GLY A 296 -18.08 11.52 15.69
N GLY A 297 -18.31 12.04 14.49
CA GLY A 297 -17.31 12.15 13.44
C GLY A 297 -17.95 12.41 12.09
N ILE A 298 -17.14 12.66 11.07
CA ILE A 298 -17.61 12.80 9.69
C ILE A 298 -17.76 11.43 9.03
N SER A 299 -18.61 11.34 8.01
CA SER A 299 -18.69 10.12 7.20
C SER A 299 -17.43 9.95 6.33
N LYS A 300 -17.21 8.73 5.83
CA LYS A 300 -16.13 8.47 4.87
C LYS A 300 -16.34 9.26 3.58
N GLU A 301 -17.59 9.37 3.13
CA GLU A 301 -17.98 10.09 1.92
C GLU A 301 -17.67 11.58 2.04
N GLU A 302 -17.99 12.18 3.20
CA GLU A 302 -17.68 13.56 3.49
C GLU A 302 -16.16 13.79 3.58
N CYS A 303 -15.43 12.88 4.24
CA CYS A 303 -13.97 12.91 4.26
C CYS A 303 -13.39 12.85 2.84
N ASP A 304 -13.88 11.94 1.99
CA ASP A 304 -13.41 11.76 0.62
C ASP A 304 -13.70 12.99 -0.24
N ALA A 305 -14.84 13.67 -0.04
CA ALA A 305 -15.16 14.92 -0.73
C ALA A 305 -14.19 16.06 -0.35
N ARG A 306 -13.89 16.21 0.95
CA ARG A 306 -12.93 17.22 1.44
C ARG A 306 -11.49 16.91 0.99
N VAL A 307 -11.11 15.64 0.95
CA VAL A 307 -9.80 15.22 0.42
C VAL A 307 -9.70 15.47 -1.09
N ALA A 308 -10.78 15.21 -1.85
CA ALA A 308 -10.80 15.50 -3.29
C ALA A 308 -10.53 16.97 -3.59
N ASP A 309 -11.10 17.85 -2.76
CA ASP A 309 -10.78 19.28 -2.79
C ASP A 309 -9.27 19.51 -2.58
N LEU A 310 -8.70 19.06 -1.45
CA LEU A 310 -7.29 19.24 -1.10
C LEU A 310 -6.32 18.81 -2.22
N LEU A 311 -6.64 17.70 -2.91
CA LEU A 311 -5.82 17.17 -4.00
C LEU A 311 -5.93 17.94 -5.33
N THR A 312 -6.80 18.95 -5.41
CA THR A 312 -6.91 19.80 -6.60
C THR A 312 -5.64 20.63 -6.79
N VAL A 313 -5.12 20.61 -8.00
CA VAL A 313 -3.90 21.34 -8.40
C VAL A 313 -4.24 22.66 -9.11
N PHE A 314 -5.45 22.78 -9.66
CA PHE A 314 -5.90 23.90 -10.50
C PHE A 314 -6.70 24.98 -9.75
N ARG A 315 -6.48 25.16 -8.44
CA ARG A 315 -7.13 26.20 -7.63
C ARG A 315 -6.25 27.42 -7.46
#